data_AF-A0A5C6RV54-F1
#
_entry.id   AF-A0A5C6RV54-F1
#
_cell.length_a   1.000
_cell.length_b   1.000
_cell.length_c   1.000
_cell.angle_alpha   90.00
_cell.angle_beta   90.00
_cell.angle_gamma   90.00
#
_symmetry.space_group_name_H-M   'P 1'
#
loop_
_entity.id
_entity.type
_entity.pdbx_description
1 polymer ?
#
loop_
_entity_poly.entity_id
_entity_poly.type
_entity_poly.pdbx_seq_one_letter_code
_entity_poly.pdbx_strand_id
1 'polypeptide(L)'
;MKKIALLAKIAFVALLILGMSANTFAQKGEKKAKTEKVIERPGIVGHAATDKFVDSSFDVYERNIKLTEKLSNAAGNATEIKSIKNDLENQTNEVKGLLGQSADVMKEAKTITPKTNSMKAVKAINSATKALNMTKENFPIQLEQIKNQESK
;
A
#
# COMPACT_ATOMS: atom_id res chain seq x y z
N MET A 1 16.29 30.04 7.30
CA MET A 1 15.00 29.34 7.06
C MET A 1 15.15 27.95 6.40
N LYS A 2 16.22 27.17 6.68
CA LYS A 2 16.44 25.85 6.05
C LYS A 2 15.96 24.64 6.87
N LYS A 3 15.66 24.83 8.17
CA LYS A 3 15.31 23.72 9.09
C LYS A 3 13.80 23.38 9.12
N ILE A 4 12.93 24.35 8.85
CA ILE A 4 11.46 24.16 8.88
C ILE A 4 10.99 23.30 7.70
N ALA A 5 11.61 23.46 6.52
CA ALA A 5 11.32 22.64 5.35
C ALA A 5 11.78 21.18 5.48
N LEU A 6 12.74 20.88 6.36
CA LEU A 6 13.21 19.53 6.63
C LEU A 6 12.30 18.81 7.63
N LEU A 7 11.84 19.50 8.67
CA LEU A 7 10.90 18.97 9.67
C LEU A 7 9.51 18.69 9.08
N ALA A 8 9.02 19.53 8.16
CA ALA A 8 7.77 19.27 7.44
C ALA A 8 7.86 18.03 6.50
N LYS A 9 9.03 17.75 5.94
CA LYS A 9 9.26 16.57 5.07
C LYS A 9 9.35 15.27 5.88
N ILE A 10 9.93 15.32 7.07
CA ILE A 10 9.96 14.16 8.00
C ILE A 10 8.56 13.91 8.58
N ALA A 11 7.76 14.95 8.82
CA ALA A 11 6.38 14.82 9.29
C ALA A 11 5.44 14.13 8.28
N PHE A 12 5.68 14.26 6.97
CA PHE A 12 4.88 13.57 5.95
C PHE A 12 5.22 12.07 5.85
N VAL A 13 6.47 11.70 6.13
CA VAL A 13 6.90 10.29 6.23
C VAL A 13 6.36 9.64 7.51
N ALA A 14 6.32 10.40 8.62
CA ALA A 14 5.70 9.97 9.87
C ALA A 14 4.19 9.68 9.74
N LEU A 15 3.49 10.35 8.81
CA LEU A 15 2.07 10.13 8.55
C LEU A 15 1.76 8.77 7.90
N LEU A 16 2.75 8.11 7.29
CA LEU A 16 2.62 6.78 6.70
C LEU A 16 3.08 5.65 7.64
N ILE A 17 3.90 5.93 8.67
CA ILE A 17 4.59 4.88 9.47
C ILE A 17 4.32 5.00 11.00
N LEU A 18 3.97 6.16 11.56
CA LEU A 18 3.81 6.35 13.02
C LEU A 18 2.34 6.31 13.49
N GLY A 19 1.61 5.29 13.07
CA GLY A 19 0.28 4.95 13.61
C GLY A 19 0.34 4.10 14.89
N MET A 20 1.30 4.33 15.79
CA MET A 20 1.35 3.63 17.09
C MET A 20 0.74 4.51 18.18
N SER A 21 -0.52 4.19 18.49
CA SER A 21 -1.32 4.52 19.67
C SER A 21 -0.73 5.46 20.74
N ALA A 22 -1.36 6.64 20.89
CA ALA A 22 -1.70 7.20 22.19
C ALA A 22 -3.01 7.99 22.07
N ASN A 23 -4.11 7.41 22.56
CA ASN A 23 -5.24 8.23 22.99
C ASN A 23 -4.73 9.11 24.14
N THR A 24 -4.85 10.43 24.05
CA THR A 24 -5.64 11.30 24.96
C THR A 24 -5.31 12.77 24.68
N PHE A 25 -6.34 13.61 24.82
CA PHE A 25 -6.37 15.09 24.93
C PHE A 25 -6.43 15.95 23.65
N ALA A 26 -7.69 16.31 23.33
CA ALA A 26 -8.19 17.60 22.89
C ALA A 26 -7.18 18.69 22.49
N GLN A 27 -7.20 19.08 21.21
CA GLN A 27 -7.22 20.50 20.84
C GLN A 27 -7.85 20.73 19.47
N LYS A 28 -8.46 21.91 19.39
CA LYS A 28 -9.43 22.41 18.42
C LYS A 28 -8.68 23.06 17.26
N GLY A 29 -9.03 22.67 16.02
CA GLY A 29 -8.67 23.40 14.81
C GLY A 29 -7.33 23.02 14.20
N GLU A 30 -7.34 21.99 13.34
CA GLU A 30 -6.44 21.83 12.19
C GLU A 30 -7.02 20.66 11.36
N LYS A 31 -6.97 20.76 10.03
CA LYS A 31 -7.52 19.74 9.12
C LYS A 31 -6.83 18.41 9.43
N LYS A 32 -7.52 17.52 10.15
CA LYS A 32 -7.04 16.18 10.49
C LYS A 32 -6.60 15.50 9.21
N ALA A 33 -5.29 15.32 9.07
CA ALA A 33 -4.74 14.39 8.11
C ALA A 33 -5.44 13.05 8.35
N LYS A 34 -6.15 12.55 7.33
CA LYS A 34 -6.78 11.24 7.38
C LYS A 34 -5.63 10.23 7.48
N THR A 35 -5.35 9.75 8.68
CA THR A 35 -4.58 8.52 8.88
C THR A 35 -5.32 7.41 8.15
N GLU A 36 -4.84 7.04 6.97
CA GLU A 36 -5.36 5.87 6.26
C GLU A 36 -4.98 4.63 7.04
N LYS A 37 -6.02 3.99 7.59
CA LYS A 37 -5.91 2.73 8.32
C LYS A 37 -5.30 1.66 7.40
N VAL A 38 -4.19 1.06 7.83
CA VAL A 38 -3.59 -0.11 7.16
C VAL A 38 -4.69 -1.14 6.90
N ILE A 39 -4.81 -1.60 5.67
CA ILE A 39 -5.82 -2.61 5.33
C ILE A 39 -5.35 -3.95 5.89
N GLU A 40 -6.17 -4.56 6.72
CA GLU A 40 -5.91 -5.91 7.23
C GLU A 40 -6.16 -6.96 6.15
N ARG A 41 -5.22 -7.91 6.03
CA ARG A 41 -5.36 -9.06 5.13
C ARG A 41 -6.56 -9.91 5.56
N PRO A 42 -7.53 -10.19 4.66
CA PRO A 42 -8.59 -11.14 4.94
C PRO A 42 -8.02 -12.53 5.26
N GLY A 43 -8.72 -13.27 6.12
CA GLY A 43 -8.44 -14.69 6.29
C GLY A 43 -8.80 -15.50 5.05
N ILE A 44 -8.24 -16.71 4.95
CA ILE A 44 -8.52 -17.69 3.89
C ILE A 44 -10.03 -17.93 3.78
N VAL A 45 -10.57 -17.86 2.57
CA VAL A 45 -11.99 -18.08 2.27
C VAL A 45 -12.28 -19.50 1.76
N GLY A 46 -11.24 -20.27 1.42
CA GLY A 46 -11.37 -21.66 0.98
C GLY A 46 -11.72 -21.81 -0.50
N HIS A 47 -11.38 -20.80 -1.30
CA HIS A 47 -11.55 -20.80 -2.76
C HIS A 47 -10.23 -20.41 -3.40
N ALA A 48 -9.54 -21.39 -4.01
CA ALA A 48 -8.14 -21.28 -4.40
C ALA A 48 -7.82 -20.04 -5.27
N ALA A 49 -8.65 -19.72 -6.27
CA ALA A 49 -8.44 -18.54 -7.10
C ALA A 49 -8.58 -17.23 -6.31
N THR A 50 -9.54 -17.17 -5.37
CA THR A 50 -9.72 -16.02 -4.49
C THR A 50 -8.57 -15.91 -3.49
N ASP A 51 -8.21 -17.00 -2.82
CA ASP A 51 -7.14 -17.01 -1.83
C ASP A 51 -5.80 -16.60 -2.47
N LYS A 52 -5.47 -17.15 -3.64
CA LYS A 52 -4.27 -16.77 -4.39
C LYS A 52 -4.28 -15.29 -4.80
N PHE A 53 -5.42 -14.78 -5.25
CA PHE A 53 -5.56 -13.36 -5.63
C PHE A 53 -5.38 -12.44 -4.42
N VAL A 54 -6.00 -12.79 -3.28
CA VAL A 54 -5.85 -12.06 -2.02
C VAL A 54 -4.41 -12.07 -1.58
N ASP A 55 -3.77 -13.23 -1.54
CA ASP A 55 -2.39 -13.34 -1.08
C ASP A 55 -1.43 -12.53 -1.94
N SER A 56 -1.50 -12.69 -3.26
CA SER A 56 -0.63 -11.95 -4.17
C SER A 56 -0.85 -10.44 -4.06
N SER A 57 -2.09 -10.00 -3.88
CA SER A 57 -2.43 -8.57 -3.73
C SER A 57 -1.87 -7.98 -2.46
N PHE A 58 -2.02 -8.68 -1.34
CA PHE A 58 -1.50 -8.22 -0.05
C PHE A 58 0.02 -8.34 0.05
N ASP A 59 0.64 -9.33 -0.59
CA ASP A 59 2.10 -9.46 -0.66
C ASP A 59 2.76 -8.26 -1.37
N VAL A 60 2.14 -7.77 -2.46
CA VAL A 60 2.60 -6.56 -3.14
C VAL A 60 2.38 -5.31 -2.27
N TYR A 61 1.21 -5.20 -1.64
CA TYR A 61 0.88 -4.08 -0.75
C TYR A 61 1.83 -3.98 0.45
N GLU A 62 2.08 -5.08 1.14
CA GLU A 62 2.99 -5.14 2.30
C GLU A 62 4.45 -4.86 1.89
N ARG A 63 4.89 -5.36 0.73
CA ARG A 63 6.21 -5.00 0.18
C ARG A 63 6.28 -3.53 -0.19
N ASN A 64 5.20 -2.91 -0.67
CA ASN A 64 5.18 -1.48 -0.99
C ASN A 64 5.29 -0.60 0.26
N ILE A 65 4.64 -1.00 1.36
CA ILE A 65 4.79 -0.34 2.67
C ILE A 65 6.26 -0.38 3.10
N LYS A 66 6.87 -1.58 3.10
CA LYS A 66 8.29 -1.75 3.44
C LYS A 66 9.23 -0.99 2.50
N LEU A 67 8.87 -0.88 1.22
CA LEU A 67 9.64 -0.11 0.24
C LEU A 67 9.62 1.40 0.56
N THR A 68 8.49 1.91 1.04
CA THR A 68 8.35 3.31 1.49
C THR A 68 9.24 3.60 2.70
N GLU A 69 9.31 2.67 3.65
CA GLU A 69 10.22 2.74 4.80
C GLU A 69 11.68 2.75 4.34
N LYS A 70 12.06 1.84 3.45
CA LYS A 70 13.42 1.79 2.87
C LYS A 70 13.78 3.08 2.15
N LEU A 71 12.87 3.61 1.32
CA LEU A 71 13.08 4.86 0.59
C LEU A 71 13.30 6.05 1.52
N SER A 72 12.62 6.07 2.67
CA SER A 72 12.80 7.11 3.68
C SER A 72 14.18 7.03 4.35
N ASN A 73 14.75 5.84 4.48
CA ASN A 73 16.03 5.59 5.15
C ASN A 73 17.24 5.65 4.21
N ALA A 74 17.07 5.43 2.91
CA ALA A 74 18.14 5.36 1.91
C ALA A 74 18.79 6.72 1.54
N ALA A 75 18.57 7.77 2.35
CA ALA A 75 18.94 9.15 2.02
C ALA A 75 20.43 9.31 1.69
N GLY A 76 20.71 9.52 0.39
CA GLY A 76 22.07 9.74 -0.13
C GLY A 76 22.82 8.47 -0.55
N ASN A 77 22.24 7.27 -0.40
CA ASN A 77 22.83 6.04 -0.91
C ASN A 77 22.31 5.72 -2.32
N ALA A 78 23.07 6.14 -3.34
CA ALA A 78 22.69 5.95 -4.74
C ALA A 78 22.43 4.49 -5.15
N THR A 79 23.13 3.53 -4.54
CA THR A 79 22.94 2.10 -4.83
C THR A 79 21.61 1.60 -4.28
N GLU A 80 21.27 1.98 -3.05
CA GLU A 80 19.98 1.64 -2.45
C GLU A 80 18.82 2.28 -3.22
N ILE A 81 18.95 3.55 -3.62
CA ILE A 81 17.92 4.25 -4.41
C ILE A 81 17.68 3.59 -5.76
N LYS A 82 18.74 3.15 -6.44
CA LYS A 82 18.61 2.39 -7.69
C LYS A 82 17.89 1.06 -7.47
N SER A 83 18.20 0.34 -6.40
CA SER A 83 17.51 -0.91 -6.05
C SER A 83 16.02 -0.66 -5.75
N ILE A 84 15.71 0.39 -4.99
CA ILE A 84 14.34 0.77 -4.65
C ILE A 84 13.53 1.13 -5.88
N LYS A 85 14.14 1.85 -6.83
CA LYS A 85 13.51 2.18 -8.11
C LYS A 85 13.16 0.92 -8.91
N ASN A 86 14.07 -0.05 -9.00
CA ASN A 86 13.81 -1.32 -9.68
C ASN A 86 12.68 -2.10 -8.99
N ASP A 87 12.67 -2.15 -7.66
CA ASP A 87 11.61 -2.79 -6.88
C ASP A 87 10.25 -2.12 -7.13
N LEU A 88 10.22 -0.79 -7.22
CA LEU A 88 9.03 0.00 -7.50
C LEU A 88 8.47 -0.28 -8.91
N GLU A 89 9.35 -0.37 -9.92
CA GLU A 89 8.98 -0.73 -11.29
C GLU A 89 8.41 -2.14 -11.37
N ASN A 90 9.03 -3.10 -10.66
CA ASN A 90 8.51 -4.47 -10.55
C ASN A 90 7.12 -4.50 -9.90
N GLN A 91 6.95 -3.86 -8.75
CA GLN A 91 5.65 -3.76 -8.07
C GLN A 91 4.60 -3.09 -8.95
N THR A 92 4.97 -2.11 -9.78
CA THR A 92 4.06 -1.47 -10.73
C THR A 92 3.50 -2.49 -11.74
N ASN A 93 4.35 -3.36 -12.26
CA ASN A 93 3.93 -4.41 -13.20
C ASN A 93 3.09 -5.49 -12.51
N GLU A 94 3.46 -5.89 -11.30
CA GLU A 94 2.68 -6.83 -10.50
C GLU A 94 1.28 -6.31 -10.19
N VAL A 95 1.14 -5.06 -9.73
CA VAL A 95 -0.16 -4.43 -9.48
C VAL A 95 -1.01 -4.37 -10.74
N LYS A 96 -0.42 -3.99 -11.89
CA LYS A 96 -1.15 -3.99 -13.17
C LYS A 96 -1.67 -5.38 -13.54
N GLY A 97 -0.82 -6.41 -13.40
CA GLY A 97 -1.19 -7.79 -13.68
C GLY A 97 -2.34 -8.28 -12.79
N LEU A 98 -2.25 -8.02 -11.48
CA LEU A 98 -3.27 -8.42 -10.51
C LEU A 98 -4.59 -7.67 -10.74
N LEU A 99 -4.54 -6.35 -10.95
CA LEU A 99 -5.74 -5.58 -11.27
C LEU A 99 -6.42 -6.09 -12.55
N GLY A 100 -5.64 -6.54 -13.54
CA GLY A 100 -6.16 -7.18 -14.76
C GLY A 100 -6.90 -8.50 -14.50
N GLN A 101 -6.51 -9.26 -13.48
CA GLN A 101 -7.15 -10.53 -13.10
C GLN A 101 -8.39 -10.34 -12.21
N SER A 102 -8.55 -9.16 -11.59
CA SER A 102 -9.57 -8.93 -10.57
C SER A 102 -11.01 -9.20 -11.04
N ALA A 103 -11.32 -8.92 -12.31
CA ALA A 103 -12.65 -9.13 -12.87
C ALA A 103 -13.00 -10.62 -13.02
N ASP A 104 -12.03 -11.43 -13.47
CA ASP A 104 -12.23 -12.86 -13.67
C ASP A 104 -12.37 -13.59 -12.33
N VAL A 105 -11.50 -13.27 -11.36
CA VAL A 105 -11.59 -13.82 -10.01
C VAL A 105 -12.90 -13.42 -9.33
N MET A 106 -13.37 -12.20 -9.56
CA MET A 106 -14.69 -11.73 -9.08
C MET A 106 -15.84 -12.52 -9.72
N LYS A 107 -15.75 -12.84 -11.01
CA LYS A 107 -16.75 -13.65 -11.71
C LYS A 107 -16.80 -15.06 -11.14
N GLU A 108 -15.66 -15.70 -10.94
CA GLU A 108 -15.57 -17.03 -10.30
C GLU A 108 -16.11 -17.01 -8.87
N ALA A 109 -15.75 -16.01 -8.06
CA ALA A 109 -16.25 -15.92 -6.69
C ALA A 109 -17.78 -15.81 -6.60
N LYS A 110 -18.43 -15.24 -7.61
CA LYS A 110 -19.89 -15.12 -7.67
C LYS A 110 -20.62 -16.43 -7.97
N THR A 111 -19.93 -17.46 -8.46
CA THR A 111 -20.54 -18.77 -8.77
C THR A 111 -20.45 -19.76 -7.60
N ILE A 112 -19.68 -19.44 -6.55
CA ILE A 112 -19.49 -20.29 -5.38
C ILE A 112 -20.82 -20.55 -4.66
N THR A 113 -21.05 -21.83 -4.34
CA THR A 113 -22.19 -22.30 -3.53
C THR A 113 -21.68 -22.92 -2.23
N PRO A 114 -22.35 -22.70 -1.07
CA PRO A 114 -23.51 -21.83 -0.88
C PRO A 114 -23.20 -20.34 -1.05
N LYS A 115 -24.23 -19.52 -1.29
CA LYS A 115 -24.13 -18.06 -1.49
C LYS A 115 -23.36 -17.35 -0.39
N THR A 116 -23.41 -17.87 0.84
CA THR A 116 -22.63 -17.35 1.98
C THR A 116 -21.12 -17.40 1.74
N ASN A 117 -20.61 -18.45 1.09
CA ASN A 117 -19.20 -18.57 0.71
C ASN A 117 -18.83 -17.61 -0.42
N SER A 118 -19.70 -17.45 -1.42
CA SER A 118 -19.54 -16.43 -2.46
C SER A 118 -19.41 -15.02 -1.86
N MET A 119 -20.28 -14.67 -0.89
CA MET A 119 -20.21 -13.37 -0.21
C MET A 119 -18.90 -13.16 0.56
N LYS A 120 -18.35 -14.20 1.20
CA LYS A 120 -17.04 -14.14 1.85
C LYS A 120 -15.93 -13.89 0.82
N ALA A 121 -15.92 -14.64 -0.28
CA ALA A 121 -14.94 -14.49 -1.35
C ALA A 121 -14.99 -13.09 -1.99
N VAL A 122 -16.19 -12.58 -2.32
CA VAL A 122 -16.37 -11.23 -2.87
C VAL A 122 -15.84 -10.16 -1.92
N LYS A 123 -16.09 -10.28 -0.61
CA LYS A 123 -15.54 -9.35 0.39
C LYS A 123 -14.02 -9.39 0.42
N ALA A 124 -13.42 -10.58 0.38
CA ALA A 124 -11.96 -10.72 0.38
C ALA A 124 -11.33 -10.12 -0.89
N ILE A 125 -11.93 -10.36 -2.06
CA ILE A 125 -11.50 -9.75 -3.34
C ILE A 125 -11.60 -8.23 -3.28
N ASN A 126 -12.68 -7.67 -2.74
CA ASN A 126 -12.81 -6.22 -2.61
C ASN A 126 -11.71 -5.61 -1.73
N SER A 127 -11.35 -6.28 -0.61
CA SER A 127 -10.22 -5.86 0.23
C SER A 127 -8.89 -5.93 -0.53
N ALA A 128 -8.65 -7.00 -1.28
CA ALA A 128 -7.45 -7.17 -2.10
C ALA A 128 -7.33 -6.11 -3.20
N THR A 129 -8.42 -5.84 -3.93
CA THR A 129 -8.47 -4.75 -4.93
C THR A 129 -8.23 -3.38 -4.29
N LYS A 130 -8.73 -3.15 -3.08
CA LYS A 130 -8.46 -1.92 -2.33
C LYS A 130 -6.98 -1.78 -1.98
N ALA A 131 -6.33 -2.85 -1.54
CA ALA A 131 -4.88 -2.88 -1.26
C ALA A 131 -4.05 -2.59 -2.52
N LEU A 132 -4.43 -3.16 -3.67
CA LEU A 132 -3.80 -2.87 -4.96
C LEU A 132 -3.96 -1.41 -5.38
N ASN A 133 -5.16 -0.83 -5.20
CA ASN A 133 -5.41 0.57 -5.55
C ASN A 133 -4.61 1.53 -4.67
N MET A 134 -4.55 1.30 -3.35
CA MET A 134 -3.70 2.09 -2.46
C MET A 134 -2.22 1.99 -2.85
N THR A 135 -1.76 0.79 -3.19
CA THR A 135 -0.38 0.58 -3.67
C THR A 135 -0.11 1.39 -4.95
N LYS A 136 -1.06 1.33 -5.91
CA LYS A 136 -0.99 2.09 -7.16
C LYS A 136 -0.93 3.61 -6.93
N GLU A 137 -1.69 4.10 -5.97
CA GLU A 137 -1.73 5.52 -5.60
C GLU A 137 -0.42 5.99 -4.94
N ASN A 138 0.32 5.10 -4.29
CA ASN A 138 1.61 5.41 -3.68
C ASN A 138 2.77 5.53 -4.68
N PHE A 139 2.71 4.85 -5.83
CA PHE A 139 3.78 4.86 -6.83
C PHE A 139 4.23 6.27 -7.27
N PRO A 140 3.34 7.22 -7.66
CA PRO A 140 3.78 8.56 -8.04
C PRO A 140 4.49 9.30 -6.89
N ILE A 141 4.06 9.10 -5.64
CA ILE A 141 4.67 9.71 -4.46
C ILE A 141 6.09 9.16 -4.25
N GLN A 142 6.25 7.84 -4.35
CA GLN A 142 7.55 7.17 -4.20
C GLN A 142 8.52 7.57 -5.34
N LEU A 143 8.02 7.69 -6.57
CA LEU A 143 8.81 8.19 -7.70
C LEU A 143 9.28 9.63 -7.50
N GLU A 144 8.43 10.51 -6.97
CA GLU A 144 8.83 11.88 -6.65
C GLU A 144 9.88 11.92 -5.54
N GLN A 145 9.73 11.09 -4.51
CA GLN A 145 10.73 10.95 -3.45
C GLN A 145 12.09 10.49 -3.99
N ILE A 146 12.13 9.49 -4.88
CA ILE A 146 13.36 9.04 -5.56
C ILE A 146 14.03 10.19 -6.30
N LYS A 147 13.28 10.92 -7.15
CA LYS A 147 13.82 12.07 -7.91
C LYS A 147 14.43 13.14 -7.00
N ASN A 148 13.77 13.42 -5.88
CA ASN A 148 14.24 14.39 -4.89
C ASN A 148 15.51 13.95 -4.15
N GLN A 149 15.78 12.64 -4.08
CA GLN A 149 17.00 12.09 -3.49
C GLN A 149 18.15 12.03 -4.49
N GLU A 150 17.87 11.75 -5.77
CA GLU A 150 18.87 11.79 -6.86
C GLU A 150 19.37 13.21 -7.17
N SER A 151 18.57 14.24 -6.83
CA SER A 151 18.92 15.66 -7.07
C SER A 151 19.75 16.30 -5.94
N LYS A 152 20.13 15.54 -4.91
CA LYS A 152 20.95 16.00 -3.77
C LYS A 152 22.40 15.57 -3.92
#